data_AF-A0AAW9FBI8-F1
#
_entry.id   AF-A0AAW9FBI8-F1
#
_cell.length_a   1.000
_cell.length_b   1.000
_cell.length_c   1.000
_cell.angle_alpha   90.00
_cell.angle_beta   90.00
_cell.angle_gamma   90.00
#
_symmetry.space_group_name_H-M   'P 1'
#
loop_
_entity.id
_entity.type
_entity.pdbx_description
1 polymer ?
#
loop_
_entity_poly.entity_id
_entity_poly.type
_entity_poly.pdbx_seq_one_letter_code
_entity_poly.pdbx_strand_id
1 'polypeptide(L)'
;KVCSRPVEQMAGDSQGAIHLILGVAASRIKQSRALRYCPQCLQNQRSGHGEYYWQRQWQVMGADSCLVHGELLEANIERHAYHRHQFVAASPLVCPLLPQPVADAHAIRITRQVNALLQRQPDTSPTFSQWSAFYHQLANLVGCAKAKHVNHQTIHELVMARWSADWLEQHGLALHNDSGNWLQAIFRKHRKSFSYLEHIVVLDSLLPESWDMVAVLDEVQSIPTGIYAFDPCPPDKKSGLSAEYRVRWQQLLESHGVKQARLSHQALYAWLYRHDRSWFLQFNRQHHQGHARDNLRVDWPKRDRMVCRQLLHILDQHELMLDSPQLSRNWYLSKLPSGAMIEKNLRSMPLTRLFFKRYCEDITSYQIRRLALAARLLVQTGNSLRRWRLLRLAGLSDERLTSLADDLLRDVLGA
;
A
#
# COMPACT_ATOMS: atom_id res chain seq x y z
N LYS A 1 20.01 -9.50 13.24
CA LYS A 1 19.32 -10.58 12.48
C LYS A 1 18.13 -10.10 11.63
N VAL A 2 17.53 -8.93 11.89
CA VAL A 2 16.36 -8.44 11.11
C VAL A 2 16.73 -7.86 9.73
N CYS A 3 17.94 -7.28 9.55
CA CYS A 3 18.35 -6.69 8.27
C CYS A 3 18.94 -7.66 7.21
N SER A 4 19.33 -8.89 7.55
CA SER A 4 19.90 -9.84 6.57
C SER A 4 18.82 -10.48 5.69
N ARG A 5 17.66 -10.78 6.28
CA ARG A 5 16.55 -11.48 5.63
C ARG A 5 15.91 -10.72 4.46
N PRO A 6 15.71 -9.39 4.50
CA PRO A 6 15.24 -8.62 3.35
C PRO A 6 16.25 -8.61 2.21
N VAL A 7 17.56 -8.52 2.51
CA VAL A 7 18.63 -8.49 1.50
C VAL A 7 18.72 -9.82 0.75
N GLU A 8 18.62 -10.94 1.46
CA GLU A 8 18.52 -12.28 0.86
C GLU A 8 17.25 -12.43 -0.01
N GLN A 9 16.13 -11.84 0.41
CA GLN A 9 14.89 -11.83 -0.38
C GLN A 9 14.90 -10.83 -1.55
N MET A 10 15.75 -9.80 -1.54
CA MET A 10 15.97 -8.93 -2.71
C MET A 10 16.74 -9.67 -3.80
N ALA A 11 17.60 -10.61 -3.42
CA ALA A 11 18.39 -11.41 -4.35
C ALA A 11 17.60 -12.57 -5.00
N GLY A 12 16.38 -12.85 -4.53
CA GLY A 12 15.50 -13.90 -5.07
C GLY A 12 14.09 -13.42 -5.41
N ASP A 13 13.25 -14.32 -5.93
CA ASP A 13 11.85 -14.00 -6.28
C ASP A 13 10.96 -13.92 -5.03
N SER A 14 10.92 -12.75 -4.40
CA SER A 14 10.17 -12.53 -3.16
C SER A 14 8.65 -12.41 -3.33
N GLN A 15 8.11 -12.37 -4.56
CA GLN A 15 6.66 -12.31 -4.86
C GLN A 15 5.87 -11.28 -4.00
N GLY A 16 6.51 -10.17 -3.64
CA GLY A 16 5.94 -9.11 -2.80
C GLY A 16 6.05 -9.32 -1.29
N ALA A 17 6.53 -10.46 -0.79
CA ALA A 17 6.80 -10.70 0.62
C ALA A 17 7.80 -9.69 1.20
N ILE A 18 8.74 -9.22 0.37
CA ILE A 18 9.69 -8.19 0.76
C ILE A 18 9.02 -6.85 1.10
N HIS A 19 7.98 -6.46 0.35
CA HIS A 19 7.25 -5.24 0.62
C HIS A 19 6.54 -5.32 1.97
N LEU A 20 6.00 -6.50 2.34
CA LEU A 20 5.42 -6.74 3.65
C LEU A 20 6.45 -6.61 4.78
N ILE A 21 7.64 -7.20 4.62
CA ILE A 21 8.72 -7.16 5.62
C ILE A 21 9.24 -5.73 5.83
N LEU A 22 9.29 -4.93 4.76
CA LEU A 22 9.70 -3.52 4.82
C LEU A 22 8.56 -2.58 5.26
N GLY A 23 7.39 -3.12 5.67
CA GLY A 23 6.25 -2.33 6.11
C GLY A 23 5.53 -1.57 4.99
N VAL A 24 5.82 -1.90 3.73
CA VAL A 24 5.18 -1.38 2.51
C VAL A 24 4.08 -2.36 2.07
N ALA A 25 3.23 -2.76 3.00
CA ALA A 25 2.11 -3.65 2.72
C ALA A 25 0.99 -2.88 1.99
N ALA A 26 0.34 -3.52 1.02
CA ALA A 26 -0.92 -3.02 0.48
C ALA A 26 -1.97 -3.01 1.61
N SER A 27 -2.30 -1.82 2.11
CA SER A 27 -3.21 -1.61 3.22
C SER A 27 -4.46 -0.86 2.78
N ARG A 28 -5.59 -1.12 3.44
CA ARG A 28 -6.79 -0.27 3.31
C ARG A 28 -6.54 1.13 3.84
N ILE A 29 -5.68 1.23 4.85
CA ILE A 29 -5.31 2.49 5.48
C ILE A 29 -4.33 3.22 4.56
N LYS A 30 -4.79 4.34 3.99
CA LYS A 30 -3.98 5.18 3.11
C LYS A 30 -3.03 6.01 3.95
N GLN A 31 -1.77 6.08 3.52
CA GLN A 31 -0.79 6.99 4.13
C GLN A 31 -1.15 8.45 3.81
N SER A 32 -0.88 9.37 4.74
CA SER A 32 -0.98 10.81 4.45
C SER A 32 -0.02 11.20 3.32
N ARG A 33 -0.46 12.19 2.54
CA ARG A 33 0.33 12.81 1.47
C ARG A 33 1.49 13.61 2.04
N ALA A 34 1.34 14.21 3.21
CA ALA A 34 2.36 14.99 3.89
C ALA A 34 3.00 14.21 5.04
N LEU A 35 4.21 14.60 5.43
CA LEU A 35 4.76 14.20 6.72
C LEU A 35 4.06 14.97 7.84
N ARG A 36 3.96 14.36 9.02
CA ARG A 36 3.32 15.01 10.17
C ARG A 36 4.29 15.29 11.31
N TYR A 37 4.00 16.30 12.10
CA TYR A 37 4.89 16.73 13.20
C TYR A 37 4.12 17.40 14.33
N CYS A 38 4.80 17.51 15.48
CA CYS A 38 4.35 18.29 16.62
C CYS A 38 5.28 19.50 16.80
N PRO A 39 4.81 20.75 16.56
CA PRO A 39 5.59 21.98 16.74
C PRO A 39 6.33 22.07 18.08
N GLN A 40 5.64 21.76 19.18
CA GLN A 40 6.22 21.85 20.52
C GLN A 40 7.29 20.78 20.76
N CYS A 41 7.07 19.54 20.28
CA CYS A 41 8.11 18.52 20.32
C CYS A 41 9.33 18.92 19.51
N LEU A 42 9.19 19.57 18.35
CA LEU A 42 10.34 20.06 17.59
C LEU A 42 11.14 21.12 18.36
N GLN A 43 10.47 22.03 19.07
CA GLN A 43 11.15 22.98 19.95
C GLN A 43 11.91 22.26 21.05
N ASN A 44 11.30 21.28 21.72
CA ASN A 44 11.96 20.49 22.76
C ASN A 44 13.17 19.71 22.20
N GLN A 45 13.08 19.16 20.99
CA GLN A 45 14.21 18.51 20.32
C GLN A 45 15.37 19.49 20.08
N ARG A 46 15.06 20.69 19.57
CA ARG A 46 16.10 21.72 19.34
C ARG A 46 16.76 22.15 20.64
N SER A 47 15.99 22.37 21.70
CA SER A 47 16.52 22.78 23.01
C SER A 47 17.31 21.67 23.69
N GLY A 48 16.85 20.42 23.60
CA GLY A 48 17.49 19.28 24.29
C GLY A 48 18.64 18.62 23.53
N HIS A 49 18.58 18.57 22.20
CA HIS A 49 19.53 17.83 21.36
C HIS A 49 20.25 18.71 20.34
N GLY A 50 19.86 19.97 20.18
CA GLY A 50 20.47 20.88 19.20
C GLY A 50 20.04 20.63 17.76
N GLU A 51 19.16 19.67 17.48
CA GLU A 51 18.72 19.33 16.13
C GLU A 51 17.24 18.91 16.07
N TYR A 52 16.65 19.05 14.88
CA TYR A 52 15.28 18.63 14.58
C TYR A 52 15.28 17.27 13.88
N TYR A 53 14.38 16.37 14.26
CA TYR A 53 14.26 15.07 13.61
C TYR A 53 12.81 14.59 13.52
N TRP A 54 12.53 13.81 12.47
CA TRP A 54 11.24 13.18 12.25
C TRP A 54 11.03 12.04 13.23
N GLN A 55 9.90 12.03 13.93
CA GLN A 55 9.51 10.86 14.72
C GLN A 55 8.62 9.92 13.91
N ARG A 56 8.95 8.63 13.96
CA ARG A 56 8.20 7.54 13.30
C ARG A 56 6.74 7.49 13.76
N GLN A 57 6.49 7.72 15.06
CA GLN A 57 5.15 7.67 15.64
C GLN A 57 4.17 8.67 15.00
N TRP A 58 4.65 9.86 14.63
CA TRP A 58 3.84 10.87 13.95
C TRP A 58 3.39 10.45 12.55
N GLN A 59 4.04 9.43 11.97
CA GLN A 59 3.79 9.02 10.59
C GLN A 59 2.78 7.87 10.47
N VAL A 60 2.25 7.37 11.59
CA VAL A 60 1.28 6.27 11.65
C VAL A 60 -0.15 6.82 11.57
N MET A 61 -0.95 6.37 10.62
CA MET A 61 -2.29 6.91 10.37
C MET A 61 -3.26 6.61 11.53
N GLY A 62 -4.14 7.53 11.88
CA GLY A 62 -5.03 7.43 13.04
C GLY A 62 -4.36 7.77 14.38
N ALA A 63 -3.03 7.71 14.47
CA ALA A 63 -2.27 8.26 15.59
C ALA A 63 -2.02 9.76 15.36
N ASP A 64 -3.10 10.52 15.24
CA ASP A 64 -3.08 11.89 14.72
C ASP A 64 -2.82 12.92 15.83
N SER A 65 -2.35 12.46 16.99
CA SER A 65 -2.08 13.27 18.17
C SER A 65 -0.68 13.06 18.73
N CYS A 66 -0.11 14.13 19.27
CA CYS A 66 0.95 14.08 20.26
C CYS A 66 0.31 13.95 21.65
N LEU A 67 0.65 12.90 22.38
CA LEU A 67 0.13 12.65 23.74
C LEU A 67 0.50 13.73 24.77
N VAL A 68 1.43 14.63 24.42
CA VAL A 68 1.90 15.70 25.31
C VAL A 68 1.31 17.06 24.93
N HIS A 69 1.14 17.35 23.63
CA HIS A 69 0.89 18.73 23.17
C HIS A 69 -0.40 18.94 22.36
N GLY A 70 -1.04 17.88 21.83
CA GLY A 70 -2.25 18.03 21.00
C GLY A 70 -2.10 17.47 19.59
N GLU A 71 -2.96 17.89 18.66
CA GLU A 71 -3.06 17.32 17.31
C GLU A 71 -1.77 17.51 16.48
N LEU A 72 -1.43 16.53 15.65
CA LEU A 72 -0.29 16.62 14.74
C LEU A 72 -0.63 17.49 13.53
N LEU A 73 0.33 18.33 13.11
CA LEU A 73 0.20 19.16 11.92
C LEU A 73 0.83 18.49 10.71
N GLU A 74 0.36 18.82 9.51
CA GLU A 74 0.98 18.44 8.25
C GLU A 74 2.12 19.40 7.90
N ALA A 75 3.28 18.85 7.58
CA ALA A 75 4.45 19.58 7.13
C ALA A 75 4.31 19.98 5.66
N ASN A 76 5.01 21.05 5.25
CA ASN A 76 5.05 21.50 3.87
C ASN A 76 6.01 20.65 3.02
N ILE A 77 5.84 19.32 3.08
CA ILE A 77 6.60 18.34 2.30
C ILE A 77 5.75 17.12 2.03
N GLU A 78 5.78 16.66 0.78
CA GLU A 78 5.17 15.40 0.40
C GLU A 78 5.99 14.21 0.92
N ARG A 79 5.30 13.26 1.54
CA ARG A 79 5.89 12.01 2.04
C ARG A 79 6.59 11.21 0.93
N HIS A 80 6.00 11.22 -0.26
CA HIS A 80 6.49 10.51 -1.45
C HIS A 80 6.85 11.48 -2.57
N ALA A 81 7.67 12.49 -2.25
CA ALA A 81 8.20 13.41 -3.23
C ALA A 81 8.97 12.66 -4.34
N TYR A 82 9.05 13.27 -5.52
CA TYR A 82 9.76 12.70 -6.66
C TYR A 82 11.27 12.60 -6.43
N HIS A 83 11.86 13.51 -5.66
CA HIS A 83 13.24 13.44 -5.16
C HIS A 83 13.35 12.52 -3.93
N ARG A 84 13.06 11.23 -4.08
CA ARG A 84 12.97 10.23 -2.98
C ARG A 84 14.22 10.05 -2.12
N HIS A 85 15.34 10.62 -2.53
CA HIS A 85 16.64 10.50 -1.86
C HIS A 85 17.18 11.83 -1.35
N GLN A 86 16.42 12.91 -1.52
CA GLN A 86 16.76 14.19 -0.93
C GLN A 86 16.62 14.10 0.59
N PHE A 87 17.62 14.59 1.30
CA PHE A 87 17.53 14.74 2.75
C PHE A 87 16.77 16.03 3.07
N VAL A 88 15.67 15.90 3.82
CA VAL A 88 14.90 17.05 4.30
C VAL A 88 14.74 16.94 5.81
N ALA A 89 15.36 17.88 6.53
CA ALA A 89 15.23 17.97 7.99
C ALA A 89 13.85 18.50 8.39
N ALA A 90 13.38 18.10 9.59
CA ALA A 90 12.15 18.59 10.21
C ALA A 90 12.29 20.04 10.74
N SER A 91 12.93 20.91 9.96
CA SER A 91 13.25 22.28 10.36
C SER A 91 12.03 23.20 10.26
N PRO A 92 12.04 24.36 10.95
CA PRO A 92 10.96 25.36 10.87
C PRO A 92 10.60 25.84 9.45
N LEU A 93 11.50 25.64 8.48
CA LEU A 93 11.23 25.94 7.06
C LEU A 93 10.13 25.04 6.46
N VAL A 94 10.09 23.78 6.88
CA VAL A 94 9.15 22.76 6.39
C VAL A 94 8.06 22.47 7.43
N CYS A 95 8.38 22.68 8.70
CA CYS A 95 7.54 22.43 9.86
C CYS A 95 7.31 23.74 10.64
N PRO A 96 6.44 24.65 10.15
CA PRO A 96 6.22 25.94 10.82
C PRO A 96 5.77 25.76 12.28
N LEU A 97 6.23 26.66 13.16
CA LEU A 97 5.91 26.61 14.57
C LEU A 97 4.53 27.24 14.84
N LEU A 98 3.47 26.50 14.52
CA LEU A 98 2.08 26.93 14.68
C LEU A 98 1.48 26.42 16.00
N PRO A 99 0.49 27.14 16.58
CA PRO A 99 -0.31 26.62 17.68
C PRO A 99 -0.99 25.30 17.30
N GLN A 100 -1.01 24.34 18.23
CA GLN A 100 -1.67 23.05 18.03
C GLN A 100 -3.08 23.09 18.62
N PRO A 101 -4.10 22.58 17.91
CA PRO A 101 -5.41 22.37 18.50
C PRO A 101 -5.36 21.21 19.51
N VAL A 102 -6.36 21.18 20.38
CA VAL A 102 -6.55 20.07 21.32
C VAL A 102 -6.85 18.80 20.52
N ALA A 103 -6.14 17.71 20.81
CA ALA A 103 -6.35 16.45 20.13
C ALA A 103 -7.70 15.83 20.50
N ASP A 104 -8.36 15.26 19.50
CA ASP A 104 -9.55 14.44 19.68
C ASP A 104 -9.28 13.23 20.60
N ALA A 105 -10.28 12.84 21.38
CA ALA A 105 -10.18 11.74 22.34
C ALA A 105 -9.87 10.39 21.66
N HIS A 106 -10.44 10.13 20.48
CA HIS A 106 -10.14 8.93 19.72
C HIS A 106 -8.72 8.97 19.15
N ALA A 107 -8.28 10.12 18.65
CA ALA A 107 -6.90 10.30 18.21
C ALA A 107 -5.91 10.02 19.36
N ILE A 108 -6.16 10.53 20.57
CA ILE A 108 -5.36 10.22 21.76
C ILE A 108 -5.40 8.72 22.06
N ARG A 109 -6.59 8.10 22.02
CA ARG A 109 -6.76 6.66 22.29
C ARG A 109 -5.95 5.81 21.33
N ILE A 110 -6.04 6.05 20.03
CA ILE A 110 -5.29 5.32 19.00
C ILE A 110 -3.79 5.55 19.16
N THR A 111 -3.36 6.79 19.37
CA THR A 111 -1.93 7.12 19.55
C THR A 111 -1.31 6.34 20.71
N ARG A 112 -2.03 6.16 21.83
CA ARG A 112 -1.53 5.33 22.95
C ARG A 112 -1.27 3.89 22.51
N GLN A 113 -2.22 3.25 21.82
CA GLN A 113 -2.09 1.87 21.36
C GLN A 113 -0.99 1.73 20.30
N VAL A 114 -0.88 2.70 19.39
CA VAL A 114 0.19 2.74 18.38
C VAL A 114 1.57 2.89 19.04
N ASN A 115 1.70 3.77 20.03
CA ASN A 115 2.97 3.94 20.74
C ASN A 115 3.40 2.66 21.48
N ALA A 116 2.44 1.98 22.13
CA ALA A 116 2.70 0.69 22.77
C ALA A 116 3.22 -0.35 21.75
N LEU A 117 2.57 -0.45 20.58
CA LEU A 117 3.02 -1.33 19.49
C LEU A 117 4.42 -0.96 18.97
N LEU A 118 4.73 0.33 18.81
CA LEU A 118 6.02 0.79 18.29
C LEU A 118 7.19 0.56 19.26
N GLN A 119 6.90 0.43 20.55
CA GLN A 119 7.86 0.18 21.64
C GLN A 119 8.06 -1.31 21.92
N ARG A 120 7.11 -2.17 21.51
CA ARG A 120 7.22 -3.62 21.66
C ARG A 120 8.41 -4.18 20.87
N GLN A 121 9.12 -5.14 21.46
CA GLN A 121 10.21 -5.84 20.79
C GLN A 121 9.69 -6.70 19.63
N PRO A 122 10.47 -6.86 18.54
CA PRO A 122 10.05 -7.72 17.43
C PRO A 122 9.83 -9.16 17.90
N ASP A 123 8.66 -9.72 17.60
CA ASP A 123 8.28 -11.09 17.96
C ASP A 123 7.51 -11.77 16.82
N THR A 124 7.29 -13.08 16.93
CA THR A 124 6.47 -13.86 16.01
C THR A 124 5.03 -13.37 16.02
N SER A 125 4.51 -13.01 14.85
CA SER A 125 3.12 -12.57 14.74
C SER A 125 2.14 -13.73 14.94
N PRO A 126 0.98 -13.50 15.60
CA PRO A 126 -0.02 -14.53 15.72
C PRO A 126 -0.56 -15.01 14.38
N THR A 127 -0.89 -16.29 14.31
CA THR A 127 -1.40 -16.98 13.12
C THR A 127 -2.86 -16.58 12.82
N PHE A 128 -3.31 -16.83 11.59
CA PHE A 128 -4.72 -16.62 11.22
C PHE A 128 -5.70 -17.47 12.04
N SER A 129 -5.32 -18.68 12.45
CA SER A 129 -6.14 -19.50 13.33
C SER A 129 -6.29 -18.90 14.71
N GLN A 130 -5.23 -18.33 15.27
CA GLN A 130 -5.25 -17.66 16.57
C GLN A 130 -6.14 -16.42 16.54
N TRP A 131 -5.99 -15.56 15.52
CA TRP A 131 -6.87 -14.41 15.34
C TRP A 131 -8.34 -14.80 15.13
N SER A 132 -8.61 -15.87 14.38
CA SER A 132 -9.98 -16.36 14.19
C SER A 132 -10.61 -16.83 15.50
N ALA A 133 -9.84 -17.52 16.34
CA ALA A 133 -10.29 -17.98 17.64
C ALA A 133 -10.52 -16.81 18.60
N PHE A 134 -9.58 -15.87 18.68
CA PHE A 134 -9.67 -14.68 19.52
C PHE A 134 -10.91 -13.84 19.21
N TYR A 135 -11.14 -13.47 17.94
CA TYR A 135 -12.30 -12.65 17.58
C TYR A 135 -13.63 -13.37 17.79
N HIS A 136 -13.64 -14.70 17.65
CA HIS A 136 -14.80 -15.50 17.99
C HIS A 136 -15.06 -15.52 19.51
N GLN A 137 -14.02 -15.65 20.33
CA GLN A 137 -14.13 -15.57 21.79
C GLN A 137 -14.60 -14.17 22.23
N LEU A 138 -14.02 -13.11 21.66
CA LEU A 138 -14.43 -11.72 21.91
C LEU A 138 -15.92 -11.52 21.58
N ALA A 139 -16.39 -12.02 20.43
CA ALA A 139 -17.80 -11.93 20.07
C ALA A 139 -18.71 -12.70 21.04
N ASN A 140 -18.26 -13.83 21.60
CA ASN A 140 -19.03 -14.55 22.63
C ASN A 140 -19.07 -13.76 23.95
N LEU A 141 -17.95 -13.16 24.35
CA LEU A 141 -17.83 -12.38 25.59
C LEU A 141 -18.80 -11.20 25.63
N VAL A 142 -18.98 -10.51 24.49
CA VAL A 142 -19.93 -9.40 24.37
C VAL A 142 -21.36 -9.84 24.00
N GLY A 143 -21.68 -11.14 24.08
CA GLY A 143 -23.01 -11.67 23.77
C GLY A 143 -23.42 -11.60 22.30
N CYS A 144 -22.48 -11.31 21.40
CA CYS A 144 -22.69 -11.15 19.96
C CYS A 144 -22.46 -12.45 19.17
N ALA A 145 -22.27 -13.61 19.82
CA ALA A 145 -22.13 -14.89 19.16
C ALA A 145 -22.96 -15.98 19.85
N LYS A 146 -23.46 -16.92 19.04
CA LYS A 146 -24.13 -18.14 19.47
C LYS A 146 -23.50 -19.33 18.74
N ALA A 147 -22.87 -20.23 19.49
CA ALA A 147 -22.13 -21.35 18.93
C ALA A 147 -21.11 -20.90 17.86
N LYS A 148 -21.35 -21.20 16.57
CA LYS A 148 -20.47 -20.83 15.44
C LYS A 148 -20.92 -19.56 14.69
N HIS A 149 -22.05 -18.97 15.07
CA HIS A 149 -22.66 -17.87 14.36
C HIS A 149 -22.44 -16.56 15.10
N VAL A 150 -21.85 -15.58 14.42
CA VAL A 150 -21.63 -14.22 14.93
C VAL A 150 -22.76 -13.31 14.44
N ASN A 151 -23.38 -12.57 15.36
CA ASN A 151 -24.35 -11.53 15.05
C ASN A 151 -23.61 -10.26 14.58
N HIS A 152 -23.39 -10.18 13.27
CA HIS A 152 -22.70 -9.06 12.65
C HIS A 152 -23.46 -7.73 12.76
N GLN A 153 -24.79 -7.75 12.94
CA GLN A 153 -25.59 -6.54 13.08
C GLN A 153 -25.32 -5.85 14.41
N THR A 154 -25.32 -6.60 15.52
CA THR A 154 -25.02 -6.04 16.84
C THR A 154 -23.58 -5.54 16.93
N ILE A 155 -22.61 -6.24 16.33
CA ILE A 155 -21.22 -5.75 16.25
C ILE A 155 -21.14 -4.43 15.49
N HIS A 156 -21.86 -4.31 14.37
CA HIS A 156 -21.91 -3.07 13.61
C HIS A 156 -22.47 -1.92 14.44
N GLU A 157 -23.55 -2.16 15.19
CA GLU A 157 -24.15 -1.17 16.10
C GLU A 157 -23.18 -0.73 17.20
N LEU A 158 -22.45 -1.65 17.82
CA LEU A 158 -21.44 -1.34 18.84
C LEU A 158 -20.29 -0.50 18.29
N VAL A 159 -19.83 -0.81 17.07
CA VAL A 159 -18.79 -0.02 16.39
C VAL A 159 -19.29 1.37 16.05
N MET A 160 -20.48 1.50 15.49
CA MET A 160 -21.06 2.80 15.12
C MET A 160 -21.46 3.65 16.34
N ALA A 161 -21.73 3.03 17.49
CA ALA A 161 -21.94 3.75 18.75
C ALA A 161 -20.66 4.37 19.29
N ARG A 162 -19.49 3.78 18.99
CA ARG A 162 -18.18 4.25 19.44
C ARG A 162 -17.51 5.17 18.42
N TRP A 163 -17.64 4.89 17.12
CA TRP A 163 -16.92 5.56 16.04
C TRP A 163 -17.91 6.18 15.06
N SER A 164 -17.76 7.47 14.76
CA SER A 164 -18.61 8.13 13.77
C SER A 164 -18.35 7.62 12.35
N ALA A 165 -19.39 7.66 11.51
CA ALA A 165 -19.27 7.28 10.09
C ALA A 165 -18.20 8.11 9.37
N ASP A 166 -18.18 9.42 9.62
CA ASP A 166 -17.22 10.36 9.01
C ASP A 166 -15.78 10.01 9.39
N TRP A 167 -15.53 9.68 10.67
CA TRP A 167 -14.20 9.30 11.13
C TRP A 167 -13.74 8.01 10.46
N LEU A 168 -14.62 7.00 10.37
CA LEU A 168 -14.32 5.74 9.69
C LEU A 168 -14.03 5.97 8.21
N GLU A 169 -14.78 6.84 7.53
CA GLU A 169 -14.55 7.16 6.12
C GLU A 169 -13.20 7.86 5.90
N GLN A 170 -12.88 8.88 6.70
CA GLN A 170 -11.61 9.60 6.64
C GLN A 170 -10.39 8.66 6.78
N HIS A 171 -10.52 7.60 7.57
CA HIS A 171 -9.46 6.62 7.82
C HIS A 171 -9.49 5.40 6.87
N GLY A 172 -10.39 5.37 5.87
CA GLY A 172 -10.50 4.27 4.91
C GLY A 172 -11.20 3.01 5.46
N LEU A 173 -11.94 3.18 6.55
CA LEU A 173 -12.68 2.15 7.28
C LEU A 173 -14.20 2.23 7.11
N ALA A 174 -14.69 3.06 6.18
CA ALA A 174 -16.12 3.18 5.86
C ALA A 174 -16.83 1.82 5.76
N LEU A 175 -17.90 1.69 6.53
CA LEU A 175 -18.75 0.50 6.59
C LEU A 175 -19.86 0.62 5.56
N HIS A 176 -19.74 -0.14 4.48
CA HIS A 176 -20.76 -0.23 3.44
C HIS A 176 -21.61 -1.49 3.67
N ASN A 177 -22.88 -1.45 3.25
CA ASN A 177 -23.83 -2.57 3.38
C ASN A 177 -23.55 -3.75 2.43
N ASP A 178 -22.42 -3.72 1.72
CA ASP A 178 -22.05 -4.76 0.75
C ASP A 178 -21.52 -6.04 1.43
N SER A 179 -21.72 -7.17 0.75
CA SER A 179 -21.32 -8.53 1.19
C SER A 179 -19.81 -8.77 1.40
N GLY A 180 -18.98 -7.70 1.32
CA GLY A 180 -17.53 -7.71 1.48
C GLY A 180 -16.98 -6.75 2.55
N ASN A 181 -17.81 -6.27 3.48
CA ASN A 181 -17.38 -5.37 4.56
C ASN A 181 -16.24 -6.00 5.42
N TRP A 182 -15.20 -5.21 5.67
CA TRP A 182 -14.03 -5.63 6.46
C TRP A 182 -14.41 -6.00 7.90
N LEU A 183 -15.40 -5.32 8.49
CA LEU A 183 -15.88 -5.58 9.84
C LEU A 183 -16.54 -6.96 9.94
N GLN A 184 -17.24 -7.41 8.91
CA GLN A 184 -17.75 -8.79 8.90
C GLN A 184 -16.61 -9.79 8.72
N ALA A 185 -15.60 -9.43 7.93
CA ALA A 185 -14.49 -10.32 7.60
C ALA A 185 -13.56 -10.61 8.81
N ILE A 186 -13.34 -9.63 9.70
CA ILE A 186 -12.47 -9.81 10.89
C ILE A 186 -13.08 -10.78 11.92
N PHE A 187 -14.42 -10.93 11.96
CA PHE A 187 -15.08 -11.92 12.81
C PHE A 187 -15.28 -13.30 12.14
N ARG A 188 -14.86 -13.46 10.89
CA ARG A 188 -14.91 -14.73 10.16
C ARG A 188 -13.55 -15.44 10.25
N LYS A 189 -13.47 -16.63 9.66
CA LYS A 189 -12.18 -17.32 9.47
C LYS A 189 -11.22 -16.41 8.72
N HIS A 190 -10.13 -16.03 9.37
CA HIS A 190 -9.10 -15.17 8.80
C HIS A 190 -8.44 -15.87 7.63
N ARG A 191 -8.37 -15.16 6.49
CA ARG A 191 -7.68 -15.61 5.26
C ARG A 191 -6.64 -14.60 4.78
N LYS A 192 -6.51 -13.49 5.50
CA LYS A 192 -5.64 -12.36 5.25
C LYS A 192 -5.38 -11.65 6.58
N SER A 193 -4.33 -10.84 6.61
CA SER A 193 -4.08 -9.91 7.71
C SER A 193 -5.03 -8.73 7.64
N PHE A 194 -5.37 -8.19 8.81
CA PHE A 194 -6.07 -6.91 8.98
C PHE A 194 -5.06 -5.87 9.46
N SER A 195 -5.34 -4.60 9.20
CA SER A 195 -4.51 -3.48 9.64
C SER A 195 -4.66 -3.26 11.15
N TYR A 196 -3.62 -2.69 11.77
CA TYR A 196 -3.65 -2.32 13.19
C TYR A 196 -4.88 -1.45 13.53
N LEU A 197 -5.31 -0.57 12.64
CA LEU A 197 -6.43 0.32 12.88
C LEU A 197 -7.77 -0.42 12.85
N GLU A 198 -7.93 -1.42 11.96
CA GLU A 198 -9.10 -2.31 11.98
C GLU A 198 -9.19 -3.06 13.32
N HIS A 199 -8.05 -3.54 13.84
CA HIS A 199 -8.00 -4.18 15.15
C HIS A 199 -8.36 -3.20 16.28
N ILE A 200 -7.72 -2.03 16.33
CA ILE A 200 -7.97 -1.03 17.39
C ILE A 200 -9.44 -0.58 17.40
N VAL A 201 -10.03 -0.29 16.25
CA VAL A 201 -11.43 0.14 16.15
C VAL A 201 -12.36 -0.90 16.78
N VAL A 202 -12.18 -2.18 16.44
CA VAL A 202 -13.01 -3.26 16.97
C VAL A 202 -12.77 -3.49 18.46
N LEU A 203 -11.51 -3.49 18.89
CA LEU A 203 -11.16 -3.70 20.30
C LEU A 203 -11.70 -2.56 21.17
N ASP A 204 -11.57 -1.31 20.73
CA ASP A 204 -12.08 -0.15 21.46
C ASP A 204 -13.61 -0.07 21.54
N SER A 205 -14.31 -0.72 20.61
CA SER A 205 -15.77 -0.81 20.65
C SER A 205 -16.30 -1.93 21.54
N LEU A 206 -15.51 -2.97 21.79
CA LEU A 206 -15.97 -4.22 22.42
C LEU A 206 -15.36 -4.49 23.79
N LEU A 207 -14.20 -3.91 24.08
CA LEU A 207 -13.50 -4.07 25.35
C LEU A 207 -13.67 -2.84 26.25
N PRO A 208 -13.54 -3.02 27.58
CA PRO A 208 -13.53 -1.90 28.53
C PRO A 208 -12.37 -0.93 28.25
N GLU A 209 -12.48 0.32 28.70
CA GLU A 209 -11.48 1.38 28.44
C GLU A 209 -10.04 1.03 28.87
N SER A 210 -9.87 0.09 29.81
CA SER A 210 -8.57 -0.38 30.31
C SER A 210 -7.84 -1.33 29.37
N TRP A 211 -8.42 -1.70 28.21
CA TRP A 211 -7.75 -2.63 27.28
C TRP A 211 -6.45 -2.04 26.71
N ASP A 212 -5.51 -2.92 26.39
CA ASP A 212 -4.22 -2.59 25.79
C ASP A 212 -3.83 -3.59 24.70
N MET A 213 -3.28 -3.07 23.60
CA MET A 213 -2.96 -3.84 22.41
C MET A 213 -1.83 -4.86 22.64
N VAL A 214 -0.87 -4.58 23.53
CA VAL A 214 0.23 -5.50 23.84
C VAL A 214 -0.33 -6.72 24.57
N ALA A 215 -1.18 -6.50 25.56
CA ALA A 215 -1.87 -7.58 26.29
C ALA A 215 -2.75 -8.43 25.36
N VAL A 216 -3.51 -7.80 24.46
CA VAL A 216 -4.31 -8.53 23.45
C VAL A 216 -3.42 -9.38 22.54
N LEU A 217 -2.27 -8.86 22.10
CA LEU A 217 -1.33 -9.65 21.28
C LEU A 217 -0.78 -10.86 22.05
N ASP A 218 -0.44 -10.70 23.32
CA ASP A 218 0.05 -11.80 24.17
C ASP A 218 -1.03 -12.87 24.35
N GLU A 219 -2.28 -12.46 24.58
CA GLU A 219 -3.43 -13.35 24.65
C GLU A 219 -3.61 -14.13 23.35
N VAL A 220 -3.64 -13.45 22.20
CA VAL A 220 -3.83 -14.10 20.89
C VAL A 220 -2.69 -15.10 20.61
N GLN A 221 -1.45 -14.74 20.97
CA GLN A 221 -0.28 -15.60 20.78
C GLN A 221 -0.32 -16.84 21.69
N SER A 222 -0.95 -16.74 22.87
CA SER A 222 -1.13 -17.86 23.79
C SER A 222 -2.16 -18.90 23.32
N ILE A 223 -3.03 -18.55 22.37
CA ILE A 223 -4.06 -19.47 21.86
C ILE A 223 -3.38 -20.65 21.13
N PRO A 224 -3.68 -21.91 21.49
CA PRO A 224 -3.08 -23.07 20.84
C PRO A 224 -3.38 -23.14 19.34
N THR A 225 -2.35 -23.36 18.54
CA THR A 225 -2.50 -23.59 17.09
C THR A 225 -2.90 -25.06 16.86
N GLY A 226 -4.02 -25.30 16.17
CA GLY A 226 -4.44 -26.66 15.75
C GLY A 226 -5.80 -27.15 16.24
N ILE A 227 -6.46 -26.47 17.19
CA ILE A 227 -7.76 -26.93 17.73
C ILE A 227 -8.95 -26.55 16.83
N TYR A 228 -8.77 -25.60 15.90
CA TYR A 228 -9.78 -25.19 14.91
C TYR A 228 -9.42 -25.64 13.49
N ALA A 229 -8.93 -26.86 13.33
CA ALA A 229 -9.16 -27.57 12.09
C ALA A 229 -10.69 -27.63 11.94
N PHE A 230 -11.24 -26.81 11.04
CA PHE A 230 -12.53 -27.14 10.47
C PHE A 230 -12.30 -28.49 9.82
N ASP A 231 -12.68 -29.57 10.52
CA ASP A 231 -12.65 -30.90 9.95
C ASP A 231 -13.27 -30.78 8.56
N PRO A 232 -12.54 -31.14 7.50
CA PRO A 232 -13.17 -31.39 6.23
C PRO A 232 -14.30 -32.35 6.54
N CYS A 233 -15.54 -31.90 6.34
CA CYS A 233 -16.68 -32.81 6.36
C CYS A 233 -16.26 -34.03 5.53
N PRO A 234 -16.34 -35.26 6.06
CA PRO A 234 -15.99 -36.44 5.29
C PRO A 234 -16.73 -36.34 3.95
N PRO A 235 -16.07 -36.60 2.81
CA PRO A 235 -16.77 -36.59 1.54
C PRO A 235 -17.93 -37.57 1.66
N ASP A 236 -19.14 -37.01 1.70
CA ASP A 236 -20.37 -37.78 1.70
C ASP A 236 -20.32 -38.62 0.43
N LYS A 237 -20.10 -39.93 0.57
CA LYS A 237 -19.98 -40.88 -0.54
C LYS A 237 -21.34 -41.06 -1.19
N LYS A 238 -21.85 -40.02 -1.86
CA LYS A 238 -22.96 -40.12 -2.81
C LYS A 238 -22.38 -40.28 -4.21
N SER A 239 -21.82 -41.46 -4.46
CA SER A 239 -21.18 -41.86 -5.74
C SER A 239 -22.12 -41.78 -6.96
N GLY A 240 -23.44 -41.70 -6.76
CA GLY A 240 -24.41 -41.56 -7.86
C GLY A 240 -24.55 -40.15 -8.45
N LEU A 241 -24.51 -39.10 -7.63
CA LEU A 241 -24.81 -37.72 -8.07
C LEU A 241 -23.66 -37.07 -8.85
N SER A 242 -22.40 -37.46 -8.57
CA SER A 242 -21.22 -36.90 -9.25
C SER A 242 -21.23 -37.21 -10.75
N ALA A 243 -21.58 -38.43 -11.16
CA ALA A 243 -21.60 -38.82 -12.57
C ALA A 243 -22.61 -37.99 -13.40
N GLU A 244 -23.82 -37.77 -12.87
CA GLU A 244 -24.86 -37.00 -13.55
C GLU A 244 -24.46 -35.52 -13.73
N TYR A 245 -23.87 -34.91 -12.68
CA TYR A 245 -23.39 -33.54 -12.76
C TYR A 245 -22.19 -33.37 -13.69
N ARG A 246 -21.31 -34.38 -13.80
CA ARG A 246 -20.24 -34.39 -14.81
C ARG A 246 -20.79 -34.36 -16.23
N VAL A 247 -21.77 -35.22 -16.53
CA VAL A 247 -22.41 -35.29 -17.85
C VAL A 247 -23.11 -33.98 -18.20
N ARG A 248 -23.88 -33.40 -17.27
CA ARG A 248 -24.53 -32.10 -17.48
C ARG A 248 -23.50 -31.00 -17.74
N TRP A 249 -22.38 -30.99 -17.03
CA TRP A 249 -21.33 -30.01 -17.25
C TRP A 249 -20.63 -30.18 -18.60
N GLN A 250 -20.44 -31.42 -19.04
CA GLN A 250 -19.89 -31.74 -20.37
C GLN A 250 -20.80 -31.22 -21.50
N GLN A 251 -22.11 -31.50 -21.42
CA GLN A 251 -23.10 -31.00 -22.39
C GLN A 251 -23.17 -29.47 -22.43
N LEU A 252 -23.04 -28.82 -21.27
CA LEU A 252 -22.98 -27.36 -21.20
C LEU A 252 -21.72 -26.81 -21.87
N LEU A 253 -20.60 -27.53 -21.82
CA LEU A 253 -19.35 -27.12 -22.45
C LEU A 253 -19.34 -27.30 -23.97
N GLU A 254 -20.06 -28.30 -24.48
CA GLU A 254 -20.28 -28.50 -25.91
C GLU A 254 -21.15 -27.40 -26.51
N SER A 255 -22.18 -26.95 -25.78
CA SER A 255 -23.07 -25.88 -26.23
C SER A 255 -22.52 -24.47 -25.95
N HIS A 256 -21.74 -24.30 -24.89
CA HIS A 256 -21.25 -23.00 -24.42
C HIS A 256 -19.82 -23.12 -23.88
N GLY A 257 -18.89 -22.25 -24.27
CA GLY A 257 -17.54 -22.25 -23.66
C GLY A 257 -17.57 -22.08 -22.13
N VAL A 258 -16.54 -22.56 -21.43
CA VAL A 258 -16.42 -22.64 -19.95
C VAL A 258 -16.91 -21.38 -19.22
N LYS A 259 -16.61 -20.20 -19.74
CA LYS A 259 -17.01 -18.92 -19.16
C LYS A 259 -18.52 -18.70 -19.18
N GLN A 260 -19.19 -19.05 -20.28
CA GLN A 260 -20.64 -18.90 -20.43
C GLN A 260 -21.39 -19.96 -19.63
N ALA A 261 -20.93 -21.23 -19.66
CA ALA A 261 -21.48 -22.31 -18.84
C ALA A 261 -21.46 -21.98 -17.34
N ARG A 262 -20.38 -21.34 -16.85
CA ARG A 262 -20.27 -20.87 -15.46
C ARG A 262 -21.32 -19.82 -15.11
N LEU A 263 -21.60 -18.89 -16.01
CA LEU A 263 -22.54 -17.79 -15.74
C LEU A 263 -23.99 -18.28 -15.74
N SER A 264 -24.33 -19.18 -16.66
CA SER A 264 -25.68 -19.72 -16.80
C SER A 264 -26.04 -20.78 -15.75
N HIS A 265 -25.07 -21.57 -15.26
CA HIS A 265 -25.33 -22.70 -14.35
C HIS A 265 -24.45 -22.65 -13.10
N GLN A 266 -24.59 -21.59 -12.30
CA GLN A 266 -23.75 -21.30 -11.13
C GLN A 266 -23.85 -22.35 -10.02
N ALA A 267 -25.05 -22.90 -9.78
CA ALA A 267 -25.26 -23.92 -8.74
C ALA A 267 -24.53 -25.23 -9.07
N LEU A 268 -24.58 -25.66 -10.34
CA LEU A 268 -23.87 -26.83 -10.85
C LEU A 268 -22.34 -26.64 -10.73
N TYR A 269 -21.86 -25.46 -11.15
CA TYR A 269 -20.45 -25.09 -11.00
C TYR A 269 -19.99 -25.17 -9.54
N ALA A 270 -20.75 -24.57 -8.61
CA ALA A 270 -20.40 -24.54 -7.19
C ALA A 270 -20.42 -25.94 -6.56
N TRP A 271 -21.35 -26.80 -6.97
CA TRP A 271 -21.45 -28.19 -6.51
C TRP A 271 -20.23 -29.00 -6.96
N LEU A 272 -19.91 -29.02 -8.26
CA LEU A 272 -18.77 -29.77 -8.80
C LEU A 272 -17.44 -29.28 -8.22
N TYR A 273 -17.29 -27.98 -7.98
CA TYR A 273 -16.08 -27.43 -7.35
C TYR A 273 -15.89 -27.88 -5.89
N ARG A 274 -16.98 -28.12 -5.15
CA ARG A 274 -16.93 -28.52 -3.73
C ARG A 274 -16.79 -30.04 -3.57
N HIS A 275 -17.48 -30.81 -4.40
CA HIS A 275 -17.61 -32.26 -4.24
C HIS A 275 -16.74 -33.08 -5.20
N ASP A 276 -16.28 -32.48 -6.31
CA ASP A 276 -15.57 -33.18 -7.40
C ASP A 276 -14.46 -32.32 -8.02
N ARG A 277 -13.70 -31.69 -7.14
CA ARG A 277 -12.79 -30.59 -7.48
C ARG A 277 -11.67 -30.99 -8.45
N SER A 278 -11.10 -32.18 -8.29
CA SER A 278 -9.96 -32.65 -9.08
C SER A 278 -10.36 -32.83 -10.55
N TRP A 279 -11.43 -33.59 -10.80
CA TRP A 279 -11.98 -33.78 -12.14
C TRP A 279 -12.39 -32.44 -12.76
N PHE A 280 -13.13 -31.61 -12.01
CA PHE A 280 -13.68 -30.37 -12.53
C PHE A 280 -12.60 -29.37 -13.00
N LEU A 281 -11.53 -29.22 -12.22
CA LEU A 281 -10.42 -28.33 -12.57
C LEU A 281 -9.59 -28.86 -13.74
N GLN A 282 -9.40 -30.17 -13.83
CA GLN A 282 -8.68 -30.79 -14.94
C GLN A 282 -9.49 -30.66 -16.24
N PHE A 283 -10.78 -30.95 -16.18
CA PHE A 283 -11.68 -30.90 -17.34
C PHE A 283 -11.79 -29.47 -17.90
N ASN A 284 -12.08 -28.47 -17.05
CA ASN A 284 -12.16 -27.08 -17.53
C ASN A 284 -10.86 -26.60 -18.16
N ARG A 285 -9.69 -27.02 -17.64
CA ARG A 285 -8.38 -26.63 -18.20
C ARG A 285 -8.21 -27.12 -19.64
N GLN A 286 -8.71 -28.32 -19.95
CA GLN A 286 -8.64 -28.90 -21.30
C GLN A 286 -9.57 -28.19 -22.29
N HIS A 287 -10.67 -27.60 -21.80
CA HIS A 287 -11.69 -26.95 -22.63
C HIS A 287 -11.57 -25.41 -22.71
N HIS A 288 -10.46 -24.82 -22.26
CA HIS A 288 -10.17 -23.40 -22.49
C HIS A 288 -9.69 -23.16 -23.93
N GLN A 289 -10.60 -22.75 -24.83
CA GLN A 289 -10.21 -22.29 -26.17
C GLN A 289 -9.61 -20.86 -26.11
N GLY A 290 -8.35 -20.73 -26.52
CA GLY A 290 -7.66 -19.45 -26.67
C GLY A 290 -7.93 -18.84 -28.04
N HIS A 291 -9.01 -18.05 -28.18
CA HIS A 291 -9.18 -17.23 -29.38
C HIS A 291 -8.33 -15.96 -29.28
N ALA A 292 -7.28 -15.89 -30.11
CA ALA A 292 -6.63 -14.62 -30.44
C ALA A 292 -7.59 -13.81 -31.33
N ARG A 293 -8.25 -12.81 -30.76
CA ARG A 293 -9.04 -11.85 -31.54
C ARG A 293 -8.11 -10.76 -32.06
N ASP A 294 -7.98 -10.62 -33.37
CA ASP A 294 -7.39 -9.44 -33.98
C ASP A 294 -8.31 -8.23 -33.74
N ASN A 295 -7.85 -7.32 -32.89
CA ASN A 295 -8.66 -6.23 -32.36
C ASN A 295 -8.59 -5.00 -33.28
N LEU A 296 -9.39 -4.99 -34.36
CA LEU A 296 -9.50 -3.89 -35.33
C LEU A 296 -10.17 -2.61 -34.77
N ARG A 297 -10.53 -2.58 -33.48
CA ARG A 297 -11.30 -1.48 -32.86
C ARG A 297 -10.53 -0.16 -32.75
N VAL A 298 -9.20 -0.16 -32.86
CA VAL A 298 -8.36 1.00 -32.56
C VAL A 298 -7.61 1.49 -33.81
N ASP A 299 -7.89 2.72 -34.24
CA ASP A 299 -7.11 3.46 -35.23
C ASP A 299 -5.78 3.93 -34.61
N TRP A 300 -4.75 3.12 -34.81
CA TRP A 300 -3.40 3.37 -34.27
C TRP A 300 -2.75 4.64 -34.83
N PRO A 301 -2.74 4.92 -36.15
CA PRO A 301 -2.15 6.15 -36.68
C PRO A 301 -2.77 7.44 -36.12
N LYS A 302 -4.10 7.50 -35.99
CA LYS A 302 -4.77 8.68 -35.40
C LYS A 302 -4.42 8.85 -33.93
N ARG A 303 -4.39 7.74 -33.18
CA ARG A 303 -4.03 7.74 -31.76
C ARG A 303 -2.57 8.10 -31.53
N ASP A 304 -1.66 7.63 -32.36
CA ASP A 304 -0.23 7.95 -32.30
C ASP A 304 0.01 9.46 -32.45
N ARG A 305 -0.63 10.10 -33.44
CA ARG A 305 -0.57 11.57 -33.60
C ARG A 305 -1.12 12.33 -32.38
N MET A 306 -2.25 11.87 -31.84
CA MET A 306 -2.88 12.51 -30.67
C MET A 306 -1.99 12.42 -29.43
N VAL A 307 -1.44 11.23 -29.16
CA VAL A 307 -0.55 11.00 -28.00
C VAL A 307 0.76 11.78 -28.17
N CYS A 308 1.36 11.79 -29.36
CA CYS A 308 2.57 12.55 -29.62
C CYS A 308 2.36 14.06 -29.38
N ARG A 309 1.21 14.63 -29.79
CA ARG A 309 0.87 16.03 -29.48
C ARG A 309 0.73 16.30 -27.98
N GLN A 310 0.09 15.40 -27.24
CA GLN A 310 -0.01 15.51 -25.78
C GLN A 310 1.37 15.48 -25.12
N LEU A 311 2.25 14.59 -25.59
CA LEU A 311 3.62 14.47 -25.08
C LEU A 311 4.47 15.72 -25.36
N LEU A 312 4.36 16.31 -26.55
CA LEU A 312 5.03 17.57 -26.87
C LEU A 312 4.54 18.72 -26.00
N HIS A 313 3.24 18.80 -25.72
CA HIS A 313 2.70 19.80 -24.79
C HIS A 313 3.24 19.62 -23.37
N ILE A 314 3.34 18.37 -22.89
CA ILE A 314 3.94 18.07 -21.57
C ILE A 314 5.42 18.45 -21.57
N LEU A 315 6.16 18.19 -22.65
CA LEU A 315 7.56 18.59 -22.77
C LEU A 315 7.72 20.11 -22.65
N ASP A 316 6.96 20.88 -23.42
CA ASP A 316 7.01 22.35 -23.44
C ASP A 316 6.79 22.96 -22.06
N GLN A 317 5.87 22.38 -21.27
CA GLN A 317 5.61 22.81 -19.90
C GLN A 317 6.75 22.51 -18.92
N HIS A 318 7.57 21.49 -19.18
CA HIS A 318 8.53 20.94 -18.23
C HIS A 318 10.01 21.15 -18.60
N GLU A 319 10.32 21.46 -19.86
CA GLU A 319 11.70 21.55 -20.37
C GLU A 319 12.54 22.58 -19.61
N LEU A 320 11.95 23.71 -19.22
CA LEU A 320 12.64 24.78 -18.48
C LEU A 320 12.63 24.58 -16.95
N MET A 321 11.89 23.61 -16.43
CA MET A 321 11.79 23.37 -15.00
C MET A 321 12.96 22.52 -14.52
N LEU A 322 14.01 23.19 -14.04
CA LEU A 322 15.21 22.51 -13.50
C LEU A 322 14.90 21.67 -12.25
N ASP A 323 13.93 22.08 -11.43
CA ASP A 323 13.46 21.34 -10.25
C ASP A 323 12.23 20.49 -10.60
N SER A 324 12.40 19.59 -11.56
CA SER A 324 11.38 18.64 -12.00
C SER A 324 11.86 17.20 -11.84
N PRO A 325 10.94 16.22 -11.73
CA PRO A 325 11.29 14.80 -11.79
C PRO A 325 12.06 14.46 -13.06
N GLN A 326 12.70 13.29 -13.06
CA GLN A 326 13.28 12.76 -14.28
C GLN A 326 12.19 12.63 -15.34
N LEU A 327 12.42 13.22 -16.51
CA LEU A 327 11.51 13.12 -17.66
C LEU A 327 11.65 11.75 -18.34
N SER A 328 11.51 10.68 -17.56
CA SER A 328 11.62 9.31 -18.01
C SER A 328 10.38 8.88 -18.80
N ARG A 329 10.50 7.79 -19.56
CA ARG A 329 9.35 7.20 -20.27
C ARG A 329 8.18 6.94 -19.34
N ASN A 330 8.44 6.34 -18.18
CA ASN A 330 7.40 6.01 -17.19
C ASN A 330 6.75 7.27 -16.62
N TRP A 331 7.54 8.33 -16.41
CA TRP A 331 7.00 9.61 -15.97
C TRP A 331 6.04 10.19 -17.00
N TYR A 332 6.43 10.26 -18.28
CA TYR A 332 5.53 10.73 -19.34
C TYR A 332 4.27 9.88 -19.45
N LEU A 333 4.40 8.55 -19.41
CA LEU A 333 3.26 7.63 -19.46
C LEU A 333 2.30 7.85 -18.28
N SER A 334 2.81 8.17 -17.09
CA SER A 334 1.99 8.47 -15.90
C SER A 334 1.15 9.74 -16.04
N LYS A 335 1.57 10.67 -16.92
CA LYS A 335 0.84 11.91 -17.22
C LYS A 335 -0.25 11.74 -18.28
N LEU A 336 -0.30 10.57 -18.92
CA LEU A 336 -1.29 10.28 -19.96
C LEU A 336 -2.46 9.48 -19.39
N PRO A 337 -3.72 9.79 -19.77
CA PRO A 337 -4.91 9.08 -19.28
C PRO A 337 -4.93 7.58 -19.56
N SER A 338 -4.12 7.09 -20.51
CA SER A 338 -4.06 5.67 -20.91
C SER A 338 -2.62 5.17 -21.05
N GLY A 339 -1.72 5.62 -20.16
CA GLY A 339 -0.29 5.27 -20.17
C GLY A 339 -0.01 3.78 -20.33
N ALA A 340 -0.63 2.92 -19.52
CA ALA A 340 -0.41 1.47 -19.56
C ALA A 340 -0.83 0.82 -20.90
N MET A 341 -1.86 1.36 -21.57
CA MET A 341 -2.26 0.88 -22.90
C MET A 341 -1.25 1.32 -23.95
N ILE A 342 -0.80 2.58 -23.88
CA ILE A 342 0.18 3.14 -24.81
C ILE A 342 1.49 2.35 -24.71
N GLU A 343 1.97 2.11 -23.49
CA GLU A 343 3.18 1.33 -23.21
C GLU A 343 3.15 -0.04 -23.89
N LYS A 344 2.04 -0.77 -23.74
CA LYS A 344 1.86 -2.11 -24.33
C LYS A 344 1.81 -2.10 -25.86
N ASN A 345 1.41 -0.99 -26.48
CA ASN A 345 1.16 -0.91 -27.92
C ASN A 345 2.13 0.03 -28.65
N LEU A 346 3.28 0.39 -28.05
CA LEU A 346 4.27 1.29 -28.66
C LEU A 346 4.79 0.82 -30.03
N ARG A 347 4.74 -0.49 -30.31
CA ARG A 347 5.12 -1.04 -31.62
C ARG A 347 4.24 -0.49 -32.75
N SER A 348 2.97 -0.21 -32.46
CA SER A 348 2.00 0.33 -33.41
C SER A 348 1.97 1.88 -33.41
N MET A 349 2.85 2.53 -32.66
CA MET A 349 2.85 3.98 -32.42
C MET A 349 4.25 4.59 -32.69
N PRO A 350 4.70 4.67 -33.95
CA PRO A 350 6.06 5.08 -34.31
C PRO A 350 6.42 6.52 -33.88
N LEU A 351 5.49 7.49 -33.96
CA LEU A 351 5.75 8.88 -33.56
C LEU A 351 5.97 8.98 -32.05
N THR A 352 5.10 8.35 -31.27
CA THR A 352 5.21 8.26 -29.81
C THR A 352 6.51 7.57 -29.40
N ARG A 353 6.90 6.51 -30.13
CA ARG A 353 8.17 5.81 -29.90
C ARG A 353 9.38 6.70 -30.18
N LEU A 354 9.35 7.49 -31.25
CA LEU A 354 10.41 8.45 -31.59
C LEU A 354 10.51 9.57 -30.54
N PHE A 355 9.38 10.08 -30.06
CA PHE A 355 9.34 11.05 -28.97
C PHE A 355 10.10 10.52 -27.75
N PHE A 356 9.79 9.31 -27.28
CA PHE A 356 10.47 8.73 -26.12
C PHE A 356 11.96 8.47 -26.36
N LYS A 357 12.38 8.19 -27.60
CA LYS A 357 13.81 8.04 -27.90
C LYS A 357 14.56 9.37 -27.83
N ARG A 358 13.90 10.47 -28.19
CA ARG A 358 14.54 11.79 -28.30
C ARG A 358 14.51 12.60 -27.01
N TYR A 359 13.40 12.55 -26.28
CA TYR A 359 13.11 13.47 -25.17
C TYR A 359 13.06 12.80 -23.80
N CYS A 360 13.18 11.47 -23.72
CA CYS A 360 13.32 10.85 -22.40
C CYS A 360 14.72 11.13 -21.83
N GLU A 361 14.73 11.70 -20.64
CA GLU A 361 15.95 11.96 -19.89
C GLU A 361 16.52 10.64 -19.34
N ASP A 362 17.79 10.36 -19.61
CA ASP A 362 18.49 9.23 -19.02
C ASP A 362 18.96 9.56 -17.59
N ILE A 363 19.51 8.57 -16.89
CA ILE A 363 19.92 8.74 -15.49
C ILE A 363 21.03 9.78 -15.38
N THR A 364 22.01 9.74 -16.29
CA THR A 364 23.15 10.66 -16.33
C THR A 364 22.71 12.10 -16.49
N SER A 365 21.89 12.41 -17.50
CA SER A 365 21.41 13.77 -17.75
C SER A 365 20.61 14.30 -16.57
N TYR A 366 19.79 13.44 -15.94
CA TYR A 366 19.03 13.81 -14.75
C TYR A 366 19.93 14.14 -13.54
N GLN A 367 20.98 13.34 -13.31
CA GLN A 367 21.96 13.61 -12.27
C GLN A 367 22.68 14.94 -12.50
N ILE A 368 23.14 15.18 -13.74
CA ILE A 368 23.79 16.43 -14.14
C ILE A 368 22.87 17.64 -13.91
N ARG A 369 21.59 17.55 -14.33
CA ARG A 369 20.61 18.63 -14.11
C ARG A 369 20.40 18.94 -12.63
N ARG A 370 20.31 17.92 -11.77
CA ARG A 370 20.17 18.09 -10.31
C ARG A 370 21.42 18.72 -9.69
N LEU A 371 22.62 18.33 -10.12
CA LEU A 371 23.88 18.93 -9.69
C LEU A 371 23.97 20.39 -10.11
N ALA A 372 23.60 20.72 -11.35
CA ALA A 372 23.58 22.08 -11.86
C ALA A 372 22.62 22.98 -11.06
N LEU A 373 21.41 22.47 -10.75
CA LEU A 373 20.46 23.17 -9.90
C LEU A 373 21.02 23.41 -8.49
N ALA A 374 21.62 22.39 -7.86
CA ALA A 374 22.24 22.50 -6.54
C ALA A 374 23.38 23.52 -6.51
N ALA A 375 24.24 23.52 -7.54
CA ALA A 375 25.31 24.49 -7.68
C ALA A 375 24.76 25.92 -7.79
N ARG A 376 23.74 26.13 -8.65
CA ARG A 376 23.08 27.44 -8.80
C ARG A 376 22.54 27.95 -7.46
N LEU A 377 21.86 27.10 -6.69
CA LEU A 377 21.31 27.47 -5.38
C LEU A 377 22.40 27.82 -4.35
N LEU A 378 23.52 27.08 -4.34
CA LEU A 378 24.65 27.38 -3.45
C LEU A 378 25.29 28.72 -3.76
N VAL A 379 25.54 28.99 -5.05
CA VAL A 379 26.11 30.26 -5.50
C VAL A 379 25.19 31.43 -5.15
N GLN A 380 23.88 31.30 -5.40
CA GLN A 380 22.89 32.33 -5.06
C GLN A 380 22.78 32.61 -3.55
N THR A 381 23.05 31.60 -2.71
CA THR A 381 23.00 31.74 -1.24
C THR A 381 24.36 32.08 -0.61
N GLY A 382 25.38 32.38 -1.43
CA GLY A 382 26.73 32.74 -0.96
C GLY A 382 27.50 31.57 -0.30
N ASN A 383 27.08 30.33 -0.56
CA ASN A 383 27.72 29.14 0.00
C ASN A 383 28.82 28.60 -0.92
N SER A 384 29.89 28.04 -0.32
CA SER A 384 30.94 27.36 -1.07
C SER A 384 30.45 26.06 -1.73
N LEU A 385 30.93 25.82 -2.95
CA LEU A 385 30.74 24.58 -3.68
C LEU A 385 31.66 23.51 -3.08
N ARG A 386 31.08 22.61 -2.28
CA ARG A 386 31.76 21.42 -1.76
C ARG A 386 31.03 20.18 -2.23
N ARG A 387 31.76 19.12 -2.61
CA ARG A 387 31.21 17.86 -3.12
C ARG A 387 30.06 17.34 -2.25
N TRP A 388 30.30 17.08 -0.97
CA TRP A 388 29.28 16.55 -0.06
C TRP A 388 28.02 17.43 0.02
N ARG A 389 28.17 18.75 -0.12
CA ARG A 389 27.07 19.72 -0.02
C ARG A 389 26.24 19.73 -1.30
N LEU A 390 26.90 19.65 -2.46
CA LEU A 390 26.26 19.47 -3.75
C LEU A 390 25.49 18.15 -3.79
N LEU A 391 26.11 17.04 -3.42
CA LEU A 391 25.46 15.73 -3.40
C LEU A 391 24.25 15.72 -2.47
N ARG A 392 24.37 16.33 -1.28
CA ARG A 392 23.26 16.43 -0.32
C ARG A 392 22.09 17.24 -0.89
N LEU A 393 22.35 18.43 -1.45
CA LEU A 393 21.29 19.28 -2.02
C LEU A 393 20.67 18.66 -3.27
N ALA A 394 21.51 18.06 -4.13
CA ALA A 394 21.07 17.34 -5.30
C ALA A 394 20.41 16.01 -4.97
N GLY A 395 20.39 15.53 -3.71
CA GLY A 395 19.83 14.24 -3.31
C GLY A 395 20.49 13.04 -4.02
N LEU A 396 21.81 13.07 -4.13
CA LEU A 396 22.68 12.05 -4.73
C LEU A 396 23.67 11.52 -3.68
N SER A 397 24.28 10.38 -3.97
CA SER A 397 25.41 9.84 -3.20
C SER A 397 26.49 9.34 -4.13
N ASP A 398 27.72 9.22 -3.63
CA ASP A 398 28.89 8.78 -4.40
C ASP A 398 28.64 7.41 -5.06
N GLU A 399 27.96 6.47 -4.38
CA GLU A 399 27.72 5.12 -4.89
C GLU A 399 26.72 5.07 -6.06
N ARG A 400 25.90 6.11 -6.23
CA ARG A 400 24.83 6.15 -7.23
C ARG A 400 25.15 7.07 -8.39
N LEU A 401 26.25 7.81 -8.32
CA LEU A 401 26.70 8.67 -9.41
C LEU A 401 27.10 7.81 -10.61
N THR A 402 26.64 8.24 -11.78
CA THR A 402 27.16 7.76 -13.06
C THR A 402 28.55 8.35 -13.28
N SER A 403 29.42 7.62 -13.99
CA SER A 403 30.81 8.07 -14.24
C SER A 403 30.85 9.48 -14.84
N LEU A 404 30.06 9.73 -15.88
CA LEU A 404 29.97 11.03 -16.53
C LEU A 404 29.50 12.16 -15.60
N ALA A 405 28.57 11.88 -14.68
CA ALA A 405 28.14 12.88 -13.70
C ALA A 405 29.21 13.10 -12.62
N ASP A 406 29.99 12.08 -12.27
CA ASP A 406 31.14 12.21 -11.36
C ASP A 406 32.26 13.04 -11.98
N ASP A 407 32.62 12.76 -13.23
CA ASP A 407 33.65 13.48 -13.98
C ASP A 407 33.29 14.97 -14.07
N LEU A 408 32.05 15.29 -14.46
CA LEU A 408 31.56 16.67 -14.47
C LEU A 408 31.65 17.34 -13.10
N LEU A 409 31.32 16.60 -12.03
CA LEU A 409 31.37 17.14 -10.67
C LEU A 409 32.81 17.42 -10.22
N ARG A 410 33.79 16.60 -10.63
CA ARG A 410 35.21 16.82 -10.39
C ARG A 410 35.71 18.05 -11.13
N ASP A 411 35.38 18.16 -12.42
CA ASP A 411 35.73 19.31 -13.26
C ASP A 411 35.20 20.63 -12.67
N VAL A 412 33.94 20.65 -12.23
CA VAL A 412 33.32 21.84 -11.61
C VAL A 412 33.95 22.21 -10.26
N LEU A 413 34.46 21.23 -9.52
CA LEU A 413 35.09 21.46 -8.22
C LEU A 413 36.62 21.70 -8.32
N GLY A 414 37.21 21.51 -9.50
CA GLY A 414 38.65 21.63 -9.72
C GLY A 414 39.46 20.56 -8.98
N ALA A 415 38.94 19.33 -8.88
CA ALA A 415 39.48 18.23 -8.07
C ALA A 415 40.02 17.05 -8.89
#